data_AF-A0AAV3HUT9-F1
#
_entry.id   AF-A0AAV3HUT9-F1
#
_cell.length_a   1.000
_cell.length_b   1.000
_cell.length_c   1.000
_cell.angle_alpha   90.00
_cell.angle_beta   90.00
_cell.angle_gamma   90.00
#
_symmetry.space_group_name_H-M   'P 1'
#
loop_
_entity.id
_entity.type
_entity.pdbx_description
1 polymer ?
#
loop_
_entity_poly.entity_id
_entity_poly.type
_entity_poly.pdbx_seq_one_letter_code
_entity_poly.pdbx_strand_id
1 'polypeptide(L)' 'MYKIDPESSLYIRSKIEDIRGEGKAAFLCGEPKVANPYTGADGELWDEGYDLASKQNAQENKL' A
#
# COMPACT_ATOMS: atom_id res chain seq x y z
N MET A 1 7.36 27.36 8.66
CA MET A 1 6.71 26.33 7.82
C MET A 1 7.83 25.49 7.24
N TYR A 2 8.11 24.32 7.82
CA TYR A 2 9.20 23.45 7.35
C TYR A 2 8.79 22.88 5.99
N LYS A 3 9.46 23.32 4.93
CA LYS A 3 9.39 22.67 3.62
C LYS A 3 10.09 21.33 3.79
N ILE A 4 9.32 20.26 3.89
CA ILE A 4 9.88 18.90 3.92
C ILE A 4 10.55 18.69 2.56
N ASP A 5 11.84 18.42 2.58
CA ASP A 5 12.59 18.14 1.37
C ASP A 5 12.04 16.84 0.75
N PRO A 6 11.67 16.83 -0.55
CA PRO A 6 11.19 15.62 -1.22
C PRO A 6 12.23 14.49 -1.26
N GLU A 7 13.51 14.79 -1.05
CA GLU A 7 14.58 13.79 -0.89
C GLU A 7 14.86 13.45 0.58
N SER A 8 14.16 14.08 1.53
CA SER A 8 14.28 13.68 2.93
C SER A 8 13.75 12.26 3.12
N SER A 9 14.47 11.47 3.93
CA SER A 9 14.08 10.09 4.28
C SER A 9 12.69 10.00 4.91
N LEU A 10 12.19 11.08 5.50
CA LEU A 10 10.82 11.19 6.02
C LEU A 10 9.78 11.24 4.91
N TYR A 11 10.01 12.02 3.85
CA TYR A 11 9.11 12.11 2.71
C TYR A 11 9.03 10.78 1.95
N ILE A 12 10.18 10.14 1.73
CA ILE A 12 10.25 8.84 1.05
C ILE A 12 9.53 7.76 1.87
N ARG A 13 9.72 7.71 3.19
CA ARG A 13 8.99 6.77 4.07
C ARG A 13 7.49 7.02 4.06
N SER A 14 7.06 8.29 4.08
CA SER A 14 5.64 8.65 3.97
C SER A 14 5.06 8.11 2.67
N LYS A 15 5.77 8.30 1.54
CA LYS A 15 5.27 7.86 0.24
C LYS A 15 5.15 6.34 0.12
N ILE A 16 6.09 5.58 0.69
CA ILE A 16 6.03 4.12 0.73
C ILE A 16 4.80 3.63 1.51
N GLU A 17 4.57 4.20 2.69
CA GLU A 17 3.44 3.81 3.53
C GLU A 17 2.09 4.24 2.92
N ASP A 18 2.05 5.38 2.22
CA ASP A 18 0.88 5.82 1.47
C ASP A 18 0.51 4.79 0.38
N ILE A 19 1.49 4.38 -0.44
CA ILE A 19 1.27 3.41 -1.53
C ILE A 19 0.79 2.05 -0.98
N ARG A 20 1.43 1.55 0.08
CA ARG A 20 0.99 0.31 0.76
C ARG A 20 -0.42 0.47 1.34
N GLY A 21 -0.73 1.63 1.90
CA GLY A 21 -2.04 1.98 2.43
C GLY A 21 -3.12 1.95 1.35
N GLU A 22 -2.83 2.44 0.16
CA GLU A 22 -3.73 2.39 -1.00
C GLU A 22 -4.03 0.94 -1.42
N GLY A 23 -3.02 0.07 -1.49
CA GLY A 23 -3.21 -1.35 -1.80
C GLY A 23 -4.06 -2.08 -0.76
N LYS A 24 -3.82 -1.81 0.52
CA LYS A 24 -4.65 -2.31 1.61
C LYS A 24 -6.11 -1.82 1.49
N ALA A 25 -6.31 -0.53 1.19
CA ALA A 25 -7.64 0.05 1.05
C ALA A 25 -8.41 -0.57 -0.12
N ALA A 26 -7.75 -0.79 -1.27
CA ALA A 26 -8.35 -1.44 -2.42
C ALA A 26 -8.89 -2.84 -2.07
N PHE A 27 -8.10 -3.67 -1.37
CA PHE A 27 -8.57 -4.98 -0.89
C PHE A 27 -9.81 -4.85 0.01
N LEU A 28 -9.78 -3.93 0.99
CA LEU A 28 -10.90 -3.72 1.91
C LEU A 28 -12.17 -3.19 1.22
N CYS A 29 -12.01 -2.47 0.11
CA CYS A 29 -13.11 -2.02 -0.74
C CYS A 29 -13.62 -3.11 -1.70
N GLY A 30 -12.95 -4.27 -1.79
CA GLY A 30 -13.30 -5.34 -2.71
C GLY A 30 -12.85 -5.11 -4.16
N GLU A 31 -11.95 -4.14 -4.38
CA GLU A 31 -11.35 -3.90 -5.69
C GLU A 31 -10.42 -5.06 -6.06
N PRO A 32 -10.36 -5.48 -7.33
CA PRO A 32 -9.48 -6.56 -7.74
C PRO A 32 -8.02 -6.09 -7.79
N LYS A 33 -7.07 -6.99 -7.49
CA LYS A 33 -5.62 -6.67 -7.50
C LYS A 33 -5.11 -6.09 -8.83
N VAL A 34 -5.75 -6.45 -9.96
CA VAL A 34 -5.42 -5.90 -11.29
C VAL A 34 -5.75 -4.40 -11.44
N ALA A 35 -6.46 -3.80 -10.48
CA ALA A 35 -6.72 -2.37 -10.43
C ALA A 35 -5.52 -1.55 -9.90
N ASN A 36 -4.39 -2.20 -9.58
CA ASN A 36 -3.15 -1.53 -9.21
C ASN A 36 -2.76 -0.48 -10.28
N PRO A 37 -2.73 0.82 -9.94
CA PRO A 37 -2.43 1.87 -10.92
C PRO A 37 -0.93 2.09 -11.14
N TYR A 38 -0.07 1.42 -10.35
CA TYR A 38 1.36 1.63 -10.32
C TYR A 38 2.13 0.57 -11.12
N THR A 39 3.36 0.93 -11.51
CA THR A 39 4.31 0.04 -12.19
C THR A 39 5.68 0.14 -11.52
N GLY A 40 6.52 -0.89 -11.67
CA GLY A 40 7.85 -0.91 -11.04
C GLY A 40 7.77 -0.98 -9.52
N ALA A 41 8.69 -0.31 -8.82
CA ALA A 41 8.81 -0.38 -7.36
C ALA A 41 7.53 0.07 -6.62
N ASP A 42 6.85 1.11 -7.10
CA ASP A 42 5.59 1.57 -6.52
C ASP A 42 4.48 0.52 -6.70
N GLY A 43 4.49 -0.21 -7.83
CA GLY A 43 3.57 -1.32 -8.08
C GLY A 43 3.77 -2.47 -7.09
N GLU A 44 5.02 -2.82 -6.82
CA GLU A 44 5.37 -3.86 -5.83
C GLU A 44 4.94 -3.48 -4.41
N LEU A 45 5.12 -2.21 -4.02
CA LEU A 45 4.68 -1.70 -2.72
C LEU A 45 3.16 -1.73 -2.55
N TRP A 46 2.41 -1.38 -3.60
CA TRP A 46 0.96 -1.45 -3.58
C TRP A 46 0.48 -2.89 -3.45
N ASP A 47 1.07 -3.80 -4.24
CA ASP A 47 0.77 -5.23 -4.20
C ASP A 47 1.07 -5.85 -2.83
N GLU A 48 2.16 -5.44 -2.17
CA GLU A 48 2.50 -5.85 -0.82
C GLU A 48 1.40 -5.46 0.19
N GLY A 49 0.91 -4.22 0.13
CA GLY A 49 -0.17 -3.73 0.98
C GLY A 49 -1.48 -4.50 0.77
N TYR A 50 -1.84 -4.76 -0.48
CA TYR A 50 -3.01 -5.56 -0.86
C TYR A 50 -2.91 -7.00 -0.33
N ASP A 51 -1.77 -7.67 -0.55
CA ASP A 51 -1.56 -9.05 -0.14
C ASP A 51 -1.53 -9.22 1.39
N LEU A 52 -0.95 -8.25 2.11
CA LEU A 52 -0.96 -8.24 3.58
C LEU A 52 -2.39 -8.18 4.11
N ALA A 53 -3.23 -7.29 3.56
CA ALA A 53 -4.63 -7.18 3.93
C ALA A 53 -5.41 -8.46 3.62
N SER A 54 -5.17 -9.05 2.45
CA SER A 54 -5.77 -10.34 2.07
C SER A 54 -5.39 -11.47 3.00
N LYS A 55 -4.12 -11.55 3.42
CA LYS A 55 -3.65 -12.57 4.36
C LYS A 55 -4.26 -12.39 5.75
N GLN A 56 -4.35 -11.16 6.24
CA GLN A 56 -4.99 -10.84 7.53
C GLN A 56 -6.46 -11.25 7.53
N ASN A 57 -7.22 -10.86 6.50
CA ASN A 57 -8.62 -11.25 6.37
C ASN A 57 -8.80 -12.79 6.26
N ALA A 58 -7.87 -13.48 5.59
CA ALA A 58 -7.89 -14.94 5.52
C ALA A 58 -7.53 -15.63 6.84
N GLN A 59 -6.81 -14.97 7.74
CA GLN A 59 -6.52 -15.46 9.08
C GLN A 59 -7.71 -15.23 10.03
N GLU A 60 -8.34 -14.07 9.96
CA GLU A 60 -9.51 -13.73 10.79
C GLU A 60 -10.73 -14.62 10.47
N ASN A 61 -10.95 -14.97 9.20
CA ASN A 61 -12.05 -15.86 8.80
C ASN A 61 -11.77 -17.36 9.07
N LYS A 62 -10.61 -17.72 9.63
CA LYS A 62 -10.25 -19.10 10.02
C LYS A 62 -10.44 -19.38 11.52
N LEU A 63 -10.76 -18.35 12.31
CA LEU A 63 -11.10 -18.43 13.73
C LEU A 63 -12.62 -18.46 13.92
#